data_AF-A0A2K0XT37-F1
#
_entry.id   AF-A0A2K0XT37-F1
#
_cell.length_a   1.000
_cell.length_b   1.000
_cell.length_c   1.000
_cell.angle_alpha   90.00
_cell.angle_beta   90.00
_cell.angle_gamma   90.00
#
_symmetry.space_group_name_H-M   'P 1'
#
loop_
_entity.id
_entity.type
_entity.pdbx_description
1 polymer ?
#
loop_
_entity_poly.entity_id
_entity_poly.type
_entity_poly.pdbx_seq_one_letter_code
_entity_poly.pdbx_strand_id
1 'polypeptide(L)'
;MGSSAMPPPLPLLARFRWKLAVALTIVGIGDWLFYQRHLHGGYLGLFALAVLSALLAGRPVLRRDRRALPAMAAAALFALALLHDASLLAWALFWVAAGMAALIPATARFDDGWRWFQRLIWLGLRAPFGPLIDLKRLLKLRAAGRTGRWSLHAALGTLTLPLMGSVVILTLFSAANPLIEQFFSSLLLPEPSPELIVRLAFWGLLFTAIWGLLRPRLALRLLPTFDGGHDRHLPGVSVASVTLSLVVFNLIFALQNLMDIAWLWGWAPMPGGMTMADYAHRGAYPLIATALLAALFVLVTLRPGSETARMGTIRRLVMLWIGQNVFLVASSMLRTADYIEAYSLTRLRIAALVWMALVGFGLAAICWRLLRERSASWLINVNLAAAGLLLTVICFVDLGAVAAEWNVRHAREVGGRGVALDLCYLGELGNSALLPLLSLERRPGLQPEFRERVQAVRLRLHARLEAELDQRWTWAGQGRLEQARAIAADAAPAALKAGPRDCAGRLVPPPSPVSHFAPDAVPALTAETGK
;
A
#
# COMPACT_ATOMS: atom_id res chain seq x y z
N MET A 1 19.34 52.56 -0.85
CA MET A 1 19.46 51.32 -0.04
C MET A 1 18.17 50.51 -0.20
N GLY A 2 18.11 49.26 -0.66
CA GLY A 2 19.08 48.41 -1.32
C GLY A 2 18.41 47.73 -2.52
N SER A 3 19.09 47.76 -3.67
CA SER A 3 18.74 47.01 -4.86
C SER A 3 18.99 45.53 -4.59
N SER A 4 17.91 44.74 -4.45
CA SER A 4 17.98 43.28 -4.49
C SER A 4 18.26 42.85 -5.93
N ALA A 5 19.53 42.83 -6.30
CA ALA A 5 19.99 42.32 -7.59
C ALA A 5 19.60 40.82 -7.70
N MET A 6 18.63 40.52 -8.56
CA MET A 6 18.33 39.14 -8.95
C MET A 6 19.53 38.56 -9.72
N PRO A 7 20.00 37.34 -9.40
CA PRO A 7 20.96 36.66 -10.26
C PRO A 7 20.31 36.40 -11.63
N PRO A 8 21.06 36.54 -12.74
CA PRO A 8 20.51 36.36 -14.08
C PRO A 8 19.95 34.94 -14.26
N PRO A 9 18.86 34.76 -15.01
CA PRO A 9 18.31 33.44 -15.27
C PRO A 9 19.36 32.57 -15.98
N LEU A 10 19.79 31.50 -15.32
CA LEU A 10 20.68 30.49 -15.92
C LEU A 10 20.18 30.10 -17.32
N PRO A 11 21.07 30.01 -18.34
CA PRO A 11 20.69 29.58 -19.67
C PRO A 11 20.01 28.20 -19.63
N LEU A 12 19.08 27.93 -20.54
CA LEU A 12 18.27 26.69 -20.56
C LEU A 12 19.11 25.41 -20.41
N LEU A 13 20.31 25.41 -20.97
CA LEU A 13 21.29 24.32 -20.86
C LEU A 13 21.80 24.13 -19.43
N ALA A 14 22.13 25.21 -18.71
CA ALA A 14 22.58 25.15 -17.33
C ALA A 14 21.47 24.63 -16.41
N ARG A 15 20.21 25.04 -16.64
CA ARG A 15 19.04 24.49 -15.91
C ARG A 15 18.82 22.99 -16.19
N PHE A 16 19.12 22.53 -17.40
CA PHE A 16 19.08 21.10 -17.73
C PHE A 16 20.18 20.33 -17.00
N ARG A 17 21.43 20.80 -17.08
CA ARG A 17 22.58 20.17 -16.42
C ARG A 17 22.44 20.13 -14.90
N TRP A 18 21.92 21.21 -14.30
CA TRP A 18 21.63 21.25 -12.86
C TRP A 18 20.64 20.17 -12.43
N LYS A 19 19.50 20.05 -13.12
CA LYS A 19 18.50 19.02 -12.82
C LYS A 19 19.03 17.60 -13.04
N LEU A 20 19.91 17.41 -14.03
CA LEU A 20 20.60 16.15 -14.26
C LEU A 20 21.55 15.80 -13.13
N ALA A 21 22.37 16.76 -12.69
CA ALA A 21 23.25 16.57 -11.54
C ALA A 21 22.44 16.18 -10.29
N VAL A 22 21.38 16.93 -9.96
CA VAL A 22 20.51 16.64 -8.82
C VAL A 22 19.89 15.24 -8.90
N ALA A 23 19.38 14.83 -10.08
CA ALA A 23 18.80 13.50 -10.26
C ALA A 23 19.84 12.38 -10.08
N LEU A 24 21.04 12.54 -10.65
CA LEU A 24 22.13 11.57 -10.50
C LEU A 24 22.64 11.50 -9.06
N THR A 25 22.70 12.62 -8.35
CA THR A 25 23.06 12.64 -6.92
C THR A 25 22.08 11.81 -6.10
N ILE A 26 20.77 11.95 -6.33
CA ILE A 26 19.78 11.14 -5.61
C ILE A 26 19.89 9.65 -5.95
N VAL A 27 20.16 9.31 -7.20
CA VAL A 27 20.43 7.92 -7.59
C VAL A 27 21.66 7.37 -6.87
N GLY A 28 22.74 8.15 -6.80
CA GLY A 28 23.96 7.78 -6.07
C GLY A 28 23.72 7.62 -4.56
N ILE A 29 22.93 8.50 -3.94
CA ILE A 29 22.53 8.36 -2.53
C ILE A 29 21.72 7.08 -2.32
N GLY A 30 20.76 6.79 -3.19
CA GLY A 30 19.95 5.56 -3.11
C GLY A 30 20.80 4.31 -3.27
N ASP A 31 21.73 4.31 -4.22
CA ASP A 31 22.69 3.22 -4.42
C ASP A 31 23.56 2.97 -3.19
N TRP A 32 24.15 4.03 -2.65
CA TRP A 32 24.99 3.97 -1.46
C TRP A 32 24.23 3.42 -0.25
N LEU A 33 23.00 3.89 -0.04
CA LEU A 33 22.18 3.54 1.12
C LEU A 33 21.69 2.09 1.05
N PHE A 34 21.06 1.69 -0.06
CA PHE A 34 20.36 0.40 -0.15
C PHE A 34 21.24 -0.76 -0.63
N TYR A 35 22.20 -0.51 -1.54
CA TYR A 35 23.05 -1.57 -2.10
C TYR A 35 24.41 -1.66 -1.42
N GLN A 36 25.08 -0.53 -1.14
CA GLN A 36 26.43 -0.58 -0.56
C GLN A 36 26.41 -0.75 0.96
N ARG A 37 25.44 -0.11 1.63
CA ARG A 37 25.32 -0.15 3.10
C ARG A 37 24.21 -1.08 3.60
N HIS A 38 23.35 -1.59 2.73
CA HIS A 38 22.19 -2.43 3.08
C HIS A 38 21.29 -1.83 4.17
N LEU A 39 21.14 -0.50 4.18
CA LEU A 39 20.36 0.24 5.16
C LEU A 39 18.91 0.41 4.69
N HIS A 40 17.97 -0.05 5.50
CA HIS A 40 16.54 -0.16 5.22
C HIS A 40 15.70 0.40 6.39
N GLY A 41 14.38 0.35 6.31
CA GLY A 41 13.55 0.90 7.39
C GLY A 41 13.53 2.43 7.36
N GLY A 42 13.79 3.08 8.49
CA GLY A 42 13.77 4.53 8.70
C GLY A 42 14.73 5.31 7.79
N TYR A 43 15.78 4.67 7.29
CA TYR A 43 16.64 5.23 6.25
C TYR A 43 15.87 5.57 4.95
N LEU A 44 14.75 4.90 4.66
CA LEU A 44 13.83 5.28 3.58
C LEU A 44 13.23 6.68 3.79
N GLY A 45 12.98 7.07 5.04
CA GLY A 45 12.50 8.41 5.38
C GLY A 45 13.59 9.47 5.20
N LEU A 46 14.85 9.17 5.57
CA LEU A 46 15.99 10.04 5.25
C LEU A 46 16.17 10.21 3.74
N PHE A 47 16.04 9.11 2.99
CA PHE A 47 16.06 9.13 1.53
C PHE A 47 14.91 9.98 0.97
N ALA A 48 13.69 9.83 1.50
CA ALA A 48 12.54 10.64 1.10
C ALA A 48 12.74 12.15 1.39
N LEU A 49 13.36 12.50 2.52
CA LEU A 49 13.77 13.88 2.82
C LEU A 49 14.83 14.39 1.85
N ALA A 50 15.78 13.55 1.43
CA ALA A 50 16.76 13.90 0.41
C ALA A 50 16.08 14.14 -0.95
N VAL A 51 15.10 13.31 -1.33
CA VAL A 51 14.28 13.51 -2.54
C VAL A 51 13.50 14.82 -2.48
N LEU A 52 12.89 15.14 -1.33
CA LEU A 52 12.16 16.41 -1.14
C LEU A 52 13.11 17.62 -1.23
N SER A 53 14.30 17.51 -0.65
CA SER A 53 15.35 18.54 -0.73
C SER A 53 15.84 18.73 -2.17
N ALA A 54 16.04 17.64 -2.92
CA ALA A 54 16.37 17.66 -4.33
C ALA A 54 15.26 18.30 -5.18
N LEU A 55 13.99 18.00 -4.90
CA LEU A 55 12.86 18.66 -5.55
C LEU A 55 12.89 20.17 -5.32
N LEU A 56 13.16 20.60 -4.08
CA LEU A 56 13.24 22.01 -3.73
C LEU A 56 14.43 22.72 -4.38
N ALA A 57 15.59 22.07 -4.45
CA ALA A 57 16.80 22.58 -5.09
C ALA A 57 16.69 22.63 -6.61
N GLY A 58 16.05 21.63 -7.23
CA GLY A 58 15.85 21.56 -8.67
C GLY A 58 14.70 22.45 -9.18
N ARG A 59 13.81 22.91 -8.30
CA ARG A 59 12.66 23.76 -8.64
C ARG A 59 12.40 24.85 -7.59
N PRO A 60 13.12 25.98 -7.66
CA PRO A 60 12.98 27.07 -6.69
C PRO A 60 11.59 27.72 -6.65
N VAL A 61 10.78 27.51 -7.70
CA VAL A 61 9.38 27.97 -7.76
C VAL A 61 8.55 27.41 -6.58
N LEU A 62 8.85 26.20 -6.10
CA LEU A 62 8.14 25.59 -4.97
C LEU A 62 8.28 26.40 -3.67
N ARG A 63 9.39 27.13 -3.47
CA ARG A 63 9.58 27.98 -2.28
C ARG A 63 8.69 29.23 -2.29
N ARG A 64 8.25 29.66 -3.48
CA ARG A 64 7.50 30.92 -3.66
C ARG A 64 6.00 30.70 -3.78
N ASP A 65 5.60 29.54 -4.30
CA ASP A 65 4.18 29.21 -4.47
C ASP A 65 3.57 28.68 -3.17
N ARG A 66 2.80 29.54 -2.48
CA ARG A 66 2.10 29.18 -1.24
C ARG A 66 1.14 28.00 -1.41
N ARG A 67 0.66 27.72 -2.62
CA ARG A 67 -0.28 26.62 -2.91
C ARG A 67 0.41 25.26 -2.87
N ALA A 68 1.72 25.21 -3.15
CA ALA A 68 2.48 23.97 -3.12
C ALA A 68 2.93 23.60 -1.69
N LEU A 69 2.94 24.57 -0.76
CA LEU A 69 3.39 24.36 0.62
C LEU A 69 2.60 23.25 1.36
N PRO A 70 1.26 23.15 1.29
CA PRO A 70 0.54 22.06 1.95
C PRO A 70 0.94 20.68 1.41
N ALA A 71 1.12 20.55 0.08
CA ALA A 71 1.56 19.29 -0.52
C ALA A 71 3.01 18.95 -0.15
N MET A 72 3.89 19.95 -0.06
CA MET A 72 5.25 19.77 0.44
C MET A 72 5.28 19.38 1.92
N ALA A 73 4.45 20.01 2.75
CA ALA A 73 4.33 19.69 4.16
C ALA A 73 3.78 18.26 4.36
N ALA A 74 2.80 17.84 3.55
CA ALA A 74 2.32 16.47 3.52
C ALA A 74 3.43 15.49 3.09
N ALA A 75 4.22 15.81 2.06
CA ALA A 75 5.36 14.98 1.66
C ALA A 75 6.42 14.89 2.77
N ALA A 76 6.71 15.99 3.46
CA ALA A 76 7.61 15.97 4.62
C ALA A 76 7.04 15.12 5.77
N LEU A 77 5.74 15.23 6.06
CA LEU A 77 5.05 14.42 7.06
C LEU A 77 5.16 12.93 6.73
N PHE A 78 4.96 12.52 5.48
CA PHE A 78 5.10 11.11 5.09
C PHE A 78 6.56 10.63 5.06
N ALA A 79 7.52 11.52 4.81
CA ALA A 79 8.93 11.21 5.00
C ALA A 79 9.27 10.99 6.49
N LEU A 80 8.67 11.78 7.39
CA LEU A 80 8.75 11.57 8.85
C LEU A 80 8.01 10.29 9.29
N ALA A 81 6.90 9.95 8.66
CA ALA A 81 6.21 8.69 8.91
C ALA A 81 7.11 7.50 8.54
N LEU A 82 7.83 7.56 7.41
CA LEU A 82 8.81 6.53 7.04
C LEU A 82 9.98 6.42 8.03
N LEU A 83 10.43 7.53 8.62
CA LEU A 83 11.40 7.54 9.72
C LEU A 83 10.85 6.88 10.98
N HIS A 84 9.58 7.14 11.29
CA HIS A 84 8.89 6.59 12.44
C HIS A 84 8.70 5.08 12.33
N ASP A 85 8.04 4.63 11.25
CA ASP A 85 7.87 3.23 10.89
C ASP A 85 7.74 3.07 9.36
N ALA A 86 8.67 2.33 8.77
CA ALA A 86 8.77 2.24 7.32
C ALA A 86 7.70 1.32 6.74
N SER A 87 6.66 1.92 6.18
CA SER A 87 5.53 1.20 5.57
C SER A 87 5.34 1.54 4.09
N LEU A 88 4.78 0.59 3.34
CA LEU A 88 4.39 0.80 1.94
C LEU A 88 3.34 1.93 1.82
N LEU A 89 2.47 2.08 2.82
CA LEU A 89 1.47 3.14 2.87
C LEU A 89 2.12 4.52 2.93
N ALA A 90 3.02 4.76 3.89
CA ALA A 90 3.72 6.02 4.02
C ALA A 90 4.56 6.33 2.77
N TRP A 91 5.19 5.31 2.17
CA TRP A 91 5.93 5.45 0.91
C TRP A 91 5.02 5.88 -0.26
N ALA A 92 3.85 5.24 -0.41
CA ALA A 92 2.90 5.60 -1.47
C ALA A 92 2.36 7.03 -1.29
N LEU A 93 1.98 7.39 -0.07
CA LEU A 93 1.48 8.73 0.25
C LEU A 93 2.56 9.82 0.06
N PHE A 94 3.83 9.51 0.38
CA PHE A 94 4.96 10.38 0.08
C PHE A 94 5.04 10.71 -1.42
N TRP A 95 5.03 9.70 -2.29
CA TRP A 95 5.12 9.91 -3.74
C TRP A 95 3.91 10.64 -4.31
N VAL A 96 2.70 10.37 -3.79
CA VAL A 96 1.50 11.13 -4.14
C VAL A 96 1.66 12.60 -3.76
N ALA A 97 2.05 12.89 -2.52
CA ALA A 97 2.24 14.26 -2.03
C ALA A 97 3.36 15.00 -2.77
N ALA A 98 4.50 14.35 -3.03
CA ALA A 98 5.61 14.90 -3.80
C ALA A 98 5.21 15.17 -5.26
N GLY A 99 4.47 14.25 -5.88
CA GLY A 99 3.91 14.42 -7.22
C GLY A 99 2.93 15.58 -7.31
N MET A 100 2.04 15.72 -6.32
CA MET A 100 1.15 16.88 -6.21
C MET A 100 1.94 18.17 -6.04
N ALA A 101 2.91 18.23 -5.13
CA ALA A 101 3.77 19.40 -4.92
C ALA A 101 4.50 19.81 -6.22
N ALA A 102 4.97 18.84 -7.00
CA ALA A 102 5.59 19.12 -8.29
C ALA A 102 4.58 19.68 -9.32
N LEU A 103 3.34 19.20 -9.34
CA LEU A 103 2.34 19.61 -10.32
C LEU A 103 1.65 20.93 -10.00
N ILE A 104 1.42 21.26 -8.72
CA ILE A 104 0.65 22.45 -8.30
C ILE A 104 1.14 23.76 -8.95
N PRO A 105 2.44 24.09 -8.97
CA PRO A 105 2.91 25.33 -9.58
C PRO A 105 2.70 25.42 -11.10
N ALA A 106 2.43 24.29 -11.77
CA ALA A 106 2.10 24.23 -13.19
C ALA A 106 0.59 24.32 -13.46
N THR A 107 -0.25 24.37 -12.41
CA THR A 107 -1.71 24.44 -12.51
C THR A 107 -2.24 25.81 -12.10
N ALA A 108 -3.26 26.31 -12.80
CA ALA A 108 -3.81 27.64 -12.55
C ALA A 108 -4.60 27.74 -11.23
N ARG A 109 -5.38 26.70 -10.89
CA ARG A 109 -6.19 26.59 -9.66
C ARG A 109 -6.25 25.12 -9.22
N PHE A 110 -6.47 24.89 -7.93
CA PHE A 110 -6.79 23.57 -7.41
C PHE A 110 -8.26 23.26 -7.73
N ASP A 111 -8.48 22.36 -8.66
CA ASP A 111 -9.79 21.85 -9.08
C ASP A 111 -10.10 20.52 -8.36
N ASP A 112 -10.76 19.55 -9.02
CA ASP A 112 -11.33 18.39 -8.34
C ASP A 112 -10.34 17.23 -8.13
N GLY A 113 -10.57 16.43 -7.09
CA GLY A 113 -9.78 15.24 -6.78
C GLY A 113 -9.71 14.22 -7.92
N TRP A 114 -10.77 14.08 -8.72
CA TRP A 114 -10.77 13.22 -9.91
C TRP A 114 -9.75 13.66 -10.97
N ARG A 115 -9.63 14.97 -11.19
CA ARG A 115 -8.65 15.53 -12.13
C ARG A 115 -7.23 15.36 -11.59
N TRP A 116 -7.06 15.48 -10.27
CA TRP A 116 -5.78 15.21 -9.60
C TRP A 116 -5.35 13.75 -9.71
N PHE A 117 -6.27 12.81 -9.51
CA PHE A 117 -6.02 11.39 -9.74
C PHE A 117 -5.51 11.12 -11.16
N GLN A 118 -6.19 11.66 -12.18
CA GLN A 118 -5.74 11.56 -13.57
C GLN A 118 -4.35 12.18 -13.80
N ARG A 119 -4.09 13.39 -13.25
CA ARG A 119 -2.80 14.07 -13.38
C ARG A 119 -1.65 13.25 -12.77
N LEU A 120 -1.88 12.63 -11.62
CA LEU A 120 -0.89 11.78 -10.94
C LEU A 120 -0.62 10.49 -11.74
N ILE A 121 -1.65 9.85 -12.28
CA ILE A 121 -1.48 8.69 -13.18
C ILE A 121 -0.66 9.10 -14.41
N TRP A 122 -1.00 10.22 -15.05
CA TRP A 122 -0.26 10.70 -16.21
C TRP A 122 1.19 11.10 -15.88
N LEU A 123 1.46 11.59 -14.67
CA LEU A 123 2.81 11.85 -14.18
C LEU A 123 3.62 10.54 -14.13
N GLY A 124 3.05 9.48 -13.52
CA GLY A 124 3.67 8.17 -13.44
C GLY A 124 3.92 7.53 -14.81
N LEU A 125 2.88 7.47 -15.66
CA LEU A 125 2.97 6.86 -17.00
C LEU A 125 3.97 7.57 -17.92
N ARG A 126 4.14 8.88 -17.78
CA ARG A 126 5.08 9.67 -18.60
C ARG A 126 6.49 9.75 -18.02
N ALA A 127 6.70 9.37 -16.76
CA ALA A 127 8.00 9.48 -16.10
C ALA A 127 9.10 8.68 -16.82
N PRO A 128 8.90 7.41 -17.24
CA PRO A 128 9.95 6.63 -17.94
C PRO A 128 10.41 7.27 -19.25
N PHE A 129 9.49 7.89 -19.99
CA PHE A 129 9.77 8.55 -21.27
C PHE A 129 10.22 10.02 -21.11
N GLY A 130 10.22 10.54 -19.88
CA GLY A 130 10.64 11.89 -19.51
C GLY A 130 12.01 12.26 -20.07
N PRO A 131 13.08 11.56 -19.62
CA PRO A 131 14.46 11.84 -20.03
C PRO A 131 14.66 11.79 -21.54
N LEU A 132 14.10 10.77 -22.21
CA LEU A 132 14.25 10.57 -23.66
C LEU A 132 13.65 11.73 -24.46
N ILE A 133 12.47 12.21 -24.08
CA ILE A 133 11.81 13.33 -24.75
C ILE A 133 12.59 14.64 -24.54
N ASP A 134 13.13 14.87 -23.34
CA ASP A 134 13.92 16.08 -23.06
C ASP A 134 15.28 16.06 -23.77
N LEU A 135 15.92 14.88 -23.85
CA LEU A 135 17.15 14.68 -24.60
C LEU A 135 16.93 14.97 -26.10
N LYS A 136 15.87 14.41 -26.69
CA LYS A 136 15.48 14.68 -28.09
C LYS A 136 15.26 16.19 -28.32
N ARG A 137 14.60 16.88 -27.39
CA ARG A 137 14.37 18.35 -27.49
C ARG A 137 15.69 19.13 -27.41
N LEU A 138 16.60 18.72 -26.53
CA LEU A 138 17.91 19.36 -26.40
C LEU A 138 18.77 19.16 -27.66
N LEU A 139 18.80 17.96 -28.22
CA LEU A 139 19.52 17.65 -29.46
C LEU A 139 18.98 18.47 -30.63
N LYS A 140 17.64 18.60 -30.76
CA LYS A 140 17.02 19.46 -31.77
C LYS A 140 17.42 20.94 -31.63
N LEU A 141 17.46 21.47 -30.41
CA LEU A 141 17.88 22.87 -30.16
C LEU A 141 19.36 23.09 -30.51
N ARG A 142 20.23 22.13 -30.22
CA ARG A 142 21.65 22.18 -30.59
C ARG A 142 21.86 22.05 -32.11
N ALA A 143 21.05 21.25 -32.78
CA ALA A 143 21.08 21.10 -34.23
C ALA A 143 20.57 22.38 -34.94
N ALA A 144 19.54 23.04 -34.42
CA ALA A 144 19.04 24.29 -34.97
C ALA A 144 20.03 25.47 -34.82
N GLY A 145 20.88 25.45 -33.79
CA GLY A 145 21.94 26.45 -33.60
C GLY A 145 23.24 26.18 -34.38
N ARG A 146 23.35 25.02 -35.04
CA ARG A 146 24.45 24.71 -35.96
C ARG A 146 23.90 24.75 -37.38
N THR A 147 24.27 25.77 -38.14
CA THR A 147 23.96 25.96 -39.58
C THR A 147 24.68 24.94 -40.48
N GLY A 148 24.71 23.66 -40.07
CA GLY A 148 25.27 22.55 -40.82
C GLY A 148 24.25 21.42 -40.92
N ARG A 149 23.77 21.16 -42.15
CA ARG A 149 22.86 20.07 -42.53
C ARG A 149 23.47 18.68 -42.18
N TRP A 150 23.39 18.25 -40.94
CA TRP A 150 23.59 16.84 -40.57
C TRP A 150 22.29 16.32 -39.96
N SER A 151 21.45 15.77 -40.82
CA SER A 151 20.25 15.04 -40.42
C SER A 151 20.67 13.76 -39.72
N LEU A 152 20.42 13.65 -38.41
CA LEU A 152 20.71 12.46 -37.60
C LEU A 152 20.01 11.21 -38.17
N HIS A 153 18.86 11.39 -38.83
CA HIS A 153 18.16 10.33 -39.55
C HIS A 153 18.87 9.91 -40.85
N ALA A 154 19.48 10.85 -41.58
CA ALA A 154 20.29 10.53 -42.76
C ALA A 154 21.63 9.86 -42.36
N ALA A 155 22.23 10.27 -41.24
CA ALA A 155 23.41 9.62 -40.68
C ALA A 155 23.12 8.20 -40.18
N LEU A 156 21.99 7.97 -39.49
CA LEU A 156 21.57 6.62 -39.10
C LEU A 156 21.29 5.71 -40.30
N GLY A 157 20.65 6.25 -41.35
CA GLY A 157 20.38 5.51 -42.58
C GLY A 157 21.64 5.18 -43.39
N THR A 158 22.67 6.02 -43.34
CA THR A 158 23.95 5.77 -44.02
C THR A 158 24.87 4.84 -43.25
N LEU A 159 24.79 4.82 -41.92
CA LEU A 159 25.60 3.95 -41.05
C LEU A 159 24.97 2.56 -40.84
N THR A 160 23.68 2.38 -41.09
CA THR A 160 22.99 1.10 -40.86
C THR A 160 23.53 -0.01 -41.74
N LEU A 161 23.73 0.24 -43.04
CA LEU A 161 24.27 -0.76 -43.96
C LEU A 161 25.72 -1.15 -43.63
N PRO A 162 26.67 -0.22 -43.42
CA PRO A 162 28.04 -0.56 -42.99
C PRO A 162 28.10 -1.29 -41.65
N LEU A 163 27.33 -0.87 -40.65
CA LEU A 163 27.33 -1.52 -39.33
C LEU A 163 26.75 -2.92 -39.39
N MET A 164 25.60 -3.10 -40.05
CA MET A 164 24.96 -4.41 -40.19
C MET A 164 25.83 -5.37 -41.02
N GLY A 165 26.39 -4.89 -42.12
CA GLY A 165 27.35 -5.64 -42.94
C GLY A 165 28.62 -6.00 -42.15
N SER A 166 29.16 -5.07 -41.36
CA SER A 166 30.32 -5.34 -40.50
C SER A 166 30.00 -6.38 -39.43
N VAL A 167 28.83 -6.33 -38.78
CA VAL A 167 28.41 -7.34 -37.79
C VAL A 167 28.30 -8.72 -38.43
N VAL A 168 27.69 -8.83 -39.62
CA VAL A 168 27.56 -10.09 -40.35
C VAL A 168 28.93 -10.65 -40.76
N ILE A 169 29.82 -9.80 -41.29
CA ILE A 169 31.17 -10.22 -41.69
C ILE A 169 31.98 -10.65 -40.46
N LEU A 170 31.91 -9.90 -39.36
CA LEU A 170 32.63 -10.22 -38.12
C LEU A 170 32.13 -11.53 -37.49
N THR A 171 30.82 -11.82 -37.55
CA THR A 171 30.29 -13.11 -37.07
C THR A 171 30.73 -14.28 -37.95
N LEU A 172 30.72 -14.11 -39.29
CA LEU A 172 31.26 -15.12 -40.21
C LEU A 172 32.77 -15.35 -40.00
N PHE A 173 33.54 -14.28 -39.78
CA PHE A 173 34.98 -14.36 -39.54
C PHE A 173 35.31 -15.00 -38.19
N SER A 174 34.51 -14.70 -37.16
CA SER A 174 34.62 -15.36 -35.85
C SER A 174 34.35 -16.86 -35.97
N ALA A 175 33.33 -17.27 -36.73
CA ALA A 175 33.02 -18.69 -36.93
C ALA A 175 34.07 -19.43 -37.77
N ALA A 176 34.77 -18.73 -38.66
CA ALA A 176 35.77 -19.32 -39.56
C ALA A 176 37.21 -19.28 -39.00
N ASN A 177 37.48 -18.52 -37.94
CA ASN A 177 38.82 -18.36 -37.39
C ASN A 177 38.84 -18.39 -35.84
N PRO A 178 39.38 -19.46 -35.22
CA PRO A 178 39.37 -19.64 -33.77
C PRO A 178 40.19 -18.58 -33.00
N LEU A 179 41.15 -17.91 -33.63
CA LEU A 179 41.87 -16.78 -33.00
C LEU A 179 40.98 -15.52 -32.92
N ILE A 180 40.12 -15.31 -33.92
CA ILE A 180 39.17 -14.20 -33.96
C ILE A 180 38.03 -14.48 -32.96
N GLU A 181 37.58 -15.72 -32.85
CA GLU A 181 36.63 -16.15 -31.82
C GLU A 181 37.15 -15.88 -30.40
N GLN A 182 38.39 -16.29 -30.09
CA GLN A 182 39.00 -16.05 -28.78
C GLN A 182 39.21 -14.55 -28.50
N PHE A 183 39.59 -13.77 -29.51
CA PHE A 183 39.70 -12.32 -29.39
C PHE A 183 38.33 -11.69 -29.09
N PHE A 184 37.26 -12.09 -29.78
CA PHE A 184 35.91 -11.60 -29.49
C PHE A 184 35.36 -12.10 -28.17
N SER A 185 35.63 -13.34 -27.74
CA SER A 185 35.23 -13.82 -26.41
C SER A 185 35.96 -13.10 -25.29
N SER A 186 37.18 -12.59 -25.54
CA SER A 186 37.91 -11.73 -24.60
C SER A 186 37.40 -10.28 -24.58
N LEU A 187 36.75 -9.83 -25.65
CA LEU A 187 36.22 -8.47 -25.82
C LEU A 187 34.72 -8.37 -25.51
N LEU A 188 33.99 -9.48 -25.57
CA LEU A 188 32.60 -9.60 -25.14
C LEU A 188 32.54 -9.27 -23.65
N LEU A 189 31.77 -8.22 -23.33
CA LEU A 189 31.51 -7.81 -21.95
C LEU A 189 31.01 -9.04 -21.17
N PRO A 190 31.50 -9.27 -19.93
CA PRO A 190 30.97 -10.33 -19.08
C PRO A 190 29.44 -10.23 -19.04
N GLU A 191 28.75 -11.37 -19.17
CA GLU A 191 27.30 -11.43 -18.99
C GLU A 191 26.94 -10.65 -17.71
N PRO A 192 26.05 -9.64 -17.80
CA PRO A 192 25.75 -8.83 -16.63
C PRO A 192 25.16 -9.73 -15.56
N SER A 193 25.75 -9.71 -14.37
CA SER A 193 25.23 -10.49 -13.25
C SER A 193 23.76 -10.11 -12.99
N PRO A 194 22.90 -11.05 -12.55
CA PRO A 194 21.51 -10.73 -12.21
C PRO A 194 21.40 -9.55 -11.23
N GLU A 195 22.33 -9.43 -10.29
CA GLU A 195 22.42 -8.32 -9.35
C GLU A 195 22.67 -6.97 -10.06
N LEU A 196 23.56 -6.93 -11.05
CA LEU A 196 23.81 -5.72 -11.83
C LEU A 196 22.56 -5.33 -12.62
N ILE A 197 21.82 -6.28 -13.18
CA ILE A 197 20.55 -6.02 -13.89
C ILE A 197 19.53 -5.39 -12.94
N VAL A 198 19.34 -5.96 -11.75
CA VAL A 198 18.40 -5.42 -10.74
C VAL A 198 18.84 -4.04 -10.26
N ARG A 199 20.14 -3.82 -10.06
CA ARG A 199 20.71 -2.53 -9.66
C ARG A 199 20.54 -1.46 -10.74
N LEU A 200 20.79 -1.79 -12.01
CA LEU A 200 20.54 -0.89 -13.15
C LEU A 200 19.05 -0.57 -13.32
N ALA A 201 18.17 -1.56 -13.14
CA ALA A 201 16.72 -1.35 -13.15
C ALA A 201 16.28 -0.42 -12.01
N PHE A 202 16.83 -0.62 -10.81
CA PHE A 202 16.61 0.27 -9.66
C PHE A 202 17.06 1.71 -9.96
N TRP A 203 18.27 1.89 -10.51
CA TRP A 203 18.76 3.22 -10.91
C TRP A 203 17.87 3.87 -11.97
N GLY A 204 17.44 3.10 -12.97
CA GLY A 204 16.54 3.58 -14.03
C GLY A 204 15.17 4.01 -13.49
N LEU A 205 14.55 3.20 -12.63
CA LEU A 205 13.29 3.52 -11.99
C LEU A 205 13.41 4.77 -11.12
N LEU A 206 14.45 4.83 -10.28
CA LEU A 206 14.67 5.96 -9.40
C LEU A 206 14.97 7.24 -10.19
N PHE A 207 15.84 7.17 -11.19
CA PHE A 207 16.17 8.30 -12.05
C PHE A 207 14.92 8.85 -12.76
N THR A 208 14.10 7.98 -13.33
CA THR A 208 12.89 8.39 -14.06
C THR A 208 11.85 9.00 -13.12
N ALA A 209 11.68 8.47 -11.91
CA ALA A 209 10.80 9.04 -10.89
C ALA A 209 11.25 10.46 -10.48
N ILE A 210 12.53 10.63 -10.14
CA ILE A 210 13.10 11.92 -9.75
C ILE A 210 13.08 12.92 -10.91
N TRP A 211 13.43 12.48 -12.12
CA TRP A 211 13.35 13.31 -13.31
C TRP A 211 11.93 13.80 -13.58
N GLY A 212 10.93 12.93 -13.39
CA GLY A 212 9.50 13.26 -13.47
C GLY A 212 9.09 14.36 -12.48
N LEU A 213 9.57 14.30 -11.24
CA LEU A 213 9.32 15.35 -10.24
C LEU A 213 10.01 16.69 -10.57
N LEU A 214 11.24 16.64 -11.09
CA LEU A 214 12.02 17.82 -11.46
C LEU A 214 11.50 18.49 -12.74
N ARG A 215 10.85 17.74 -13.63
CA ARG A 215 10.29 18.21 -14.89
C ARG A 215 8.89 17.61 -15.13
N PRO A 216 7.89 17.94 -14.30
CA PRO A 216 6.57 17.37 -14.47
C PRO A 216 5.93 17.91 -15.73
N ARG A 217 5.18 17.03 -16.41
CA ARG A 217 4.50 17.34 -17.65
C ARG A 217 3.00 17.29 -17.41
N LEU A 218 2.37 18.45 -17.48
CA LEU A 218 0.94 18.54 -17.26
C LEU A 218 0.18 17.76 -18.34
N ALA A 219 -0.79 16.96 -17.91
CA ALA A 219 -1.78 16.39 -18.83
C ALA A 219 -2.76 17.51 -19.22
N LEU A 220 -2.77 17.85 -20.52
CA LEU A 220 -3.63 18.92 -21.07
C LEU A 220 -5.06 18.44 -21.36
N ARG A 221 -5.25 17.13 -21.57
CA ARG A 221 -6.54 16.51 -21.83
C ARG A 221 -6.92 15.65 -20.64
N LEU A 222 -7.89 16.13 -19.86
CA LEU A 222 -8.43 15.45 -18.69
C LEU A 222 -9.90 15.12 -18.96
N LEU A 223 -10.34 13.96 -18.47
CA LEU A 223 -11.75 13.59 -18.49
C LEU A 223 -12.52 14.49 -17.51
N PRO A 224 -13.67 15.03 -17.92
CA PRO A 224 -14.48 15.87 -17.06
C PRO A 224 -14.98 15.09 -15.83
N THR A 225 -15.24 15.82 -14.75
CA THR A 225 -15.92 15.28 -13.56
C THR A 225 -17.34 14.89 -13.98
N PHE A 226 -17.90 13.84 -13.37
CA PHE A 226 -19.19 13.23 -13.72
C PHE A 226 -20.41 14.13 -13.36
N ASP A 227 -20.41 15.38 -13.78
CA ASP A 227 -21.44 16.39 -13.50
C ASP A 227 -22.53 16.46 -14.60
N GLY A 228 -22.71 15.39 -15.40
CA GLY A 228 -23.94 15.16 -16.15
C GLY A 228 -24.15 16.00 -17.42
N GLY A 229 -23.14 16.12 -18.29
CA GLY A 229 -23.23 16.97 -19.48
C GLY A 229 -24.03 16.45 -20.68
N HIS A 230 -24.59 15.24 -20.68
CA HIS A 230 -25.37 14.76 -21.84
C HIS A 230 -26.46 13.77 -21.39
N ASP A 231 -27.73 14.16 -21.56
CA ASP A 231 -28.88 13.26 -21.52
C ASP A 231 -28.80 12.30 -22.70
N ARG A 232 -28.14 11.16 -22.48
CA ARG A 232 -28.32 10.00 -23.34
C ARG A 232 -29.42 9.16 -22.71
N HIS A 233 -30.61 9.21 -23.28
CA HIS A 233 -31.68 8.27 -22.97
C HIS A 233 -31.16 6.84 -23.16
N LEU A 234 -31.03 6.09 -22.07
CA LEU A 234 -30.75 4.66 -22.13
C LEU A 234 -32.06 3.95 -22.48
N PRO A 235 -32.14 3.19 -23.59
CA PRO A 235 -33.35 2.45 -23.93
C PRO A 235 -33.64 1.42 -22.83
N GLY A 236 -34.88 1.41 -22.33
CA GLY A 236 -35.37 0.47 -21.30
C GLY A 236 -35.40 0.99 -19.85
N VAL A 237 -34.87 2.19 -19.56
CA VAL A 237 -34.89 2.77 -18.21
C VAL A 237 -36.03 3.81 -18.11
N SER A 238 -37.23 3.35 -17.75
CA SER A 238 -38.37 4.24 -17.49
C SER A 238 -38.41 4.70 -16.02
N VAL A 239 -39.01 5.86 -15.77
CA VAL A 239 -39.26 6.38 -14.41
C VAL A 239 -40.03 5.36 -13.55
N ALA A 240 -41.01 4.67 -14.14
CA ALA A 240 -41.78 3.64 -13.47
C ALA A 240 -40.92 2.42 -13.08
N SER A 241 -40.06 1.94 -14.00
CA SER A 241 -39.14 0.83 -13.73
C SER A 241 -38.13 1.19 -12.63
N VAL A 242 -37.59 2.40 -12.63
CA VAL A 242 -36.67 2.90 -11.59
C VAL A 242 -37.38 2.98 -10.23
N THR A 243 -38.60 3.50 -10.20
CA THR A 243 -39.38 3.62 -8.97
C THR A 243 -39.72 2.24 -8.40
N LEU A 244 -40.21 1.32 -9.22
CA LEU A 244 -40.51 -0.05 -8.81
C LEU A 244 -39.27 -0.77 -8.29
N SER A 245 -38.14 -0.65 -8.99
CA SER A 245 -36.86 -1.22 -8.56
C SER A 245 -36.44 -0.70 -7.20
N LEU A 246 -36.54 0.63 -6.96
CA LEU A 246 -36.22 1.22 -5.68
C LEU A 246 -37.15 0.75 -4.55
N VAL A 247 -38.45 0.58 -4.81
CA VAL A 247 -39.38 0.00 -3.84
C VAL A 247 -38.97 -1.43 -3.49
N VAL A 248 -38.77 -2.28 -4.50
CA VAL A 248 -38.37 -3.68 -4.31
C VAL A 248 -37.04 -3.79 -3.57
N PHE A 249 -36.04 -2.97 -3.93
CA PHE A 249 -34.75 -2.96 -3.24
C PHE A 249 -34.88 -2.51 -1.79
N ASN A 250 -35.67 -1.48 -1.50
CA ASN A 250 -35.91 -1.07 -0.12
C ASN A 250 -36.57 -2.19 0.70
N LEU A 251 -37.51 -2.95 0.12
CA LEU A 251 -38.15 -4.08 0.80
C LEU A 251 -37.16 -5.22 1.08
N ILE A 252 -36.32 -5.57 0.10
CA ILE A 252 -35.30 -6.62 0.27
C ILE A 252 -34.29 -6.23 1.36
N PHE A 253 -33.81 -5.00 1.35
CA PHE A 253 -32.90 -4.51 2.39
C PHE A 253 -33.58 -4.41 3.75
N ALA A 254 -34.88 -4.10 3.80
CA ALA A 254 -35.62 -4.01 5.06
C ALA A 254 -35.76 -5.39 5.69
N LEU A 255 -36.04 -6.41 4.87
CA LEU A 255 -36.05 -7.80 5.30
C LEU A 255 -34.68 -8.23 5.82
N GLN A 256 -33.59 -7.92 5.11
CA GLN A 256 -32.23 -8.22 5.55
C GLN A 256 -31.91 -7.55 6.89
N ASN A 257 -32.22 -6.26 7.04
CA ASN A 257 -31.98 -5.52 8.28
C ASN A 257 -32.82 -6.09 9.43
N LEU A 258 -34.07 -6.48 9.18
CA LEU A 258 -34.92 -7.13 10.19
C LEU A 258 -34.36 -8.49 10.62
N MET A 259 -33.80 -9.26 9.69
CA MET A 259 -33.10 -10.50 10.02
C MET A 259 -31.86 -10.22 10.87
N ASP A 260 -31.03 -9.24 10.50
CA ASP A 260 -29.85 -8.86 11.28
C ASP A 260 -30.24 -8.43 12.71
N ILE A 261 -31.32 -7.65 12.87
CA ILE A 261 -31.92 -7.26 14.16
C ILE A 261 -32.30 -8.50 14.97
N ALA A 262 -33.07 -9.41 14.38
CA ALA A 262 -33.58 -10.59 15.09
C ALA A 262 -32.44 -11.51 15.58
N TRP A 263 -31.33 -11.58 14.85
CA TRP A 263 -30.24 -12.50 15.16
C TRP A 263 -29.19 -11.86 16.07
N LEU A 264 -28.84 -10.59 15.86
CA LEU A 264 -27.87 -9.86 16.69
C LEU A 264 -28.44 -9.46 18.06
N TRP A 265 -29.75 -9.19 18.17
CA TRP A 265 -30.41 -8.91 19.46
C TRP A 265 -31.02 -10.14 20.14
N GLY A 266 -30.68 -11.36 19.67
CA GLY A 266 -31.02 -12.60 20.35
C GLY A 266 -32.51 -12.97 20.33
N TRP A 267 -33.28 -12.45 19.36
CA TRP A 267 -34.69 -12.81 19.18
C TRP A 267 -34.88 -14.15 18.46
N ALA A 268 -33.84 -14.67 17.80
CA ALA A 268 -33.84 -15.99 17.18
C ALA A 268 -32.51 -16.71 17.44
N PRO A 269 -32.53 -18.03 17.74
CA PRO A 269 -31.31 -18.82 17.82
C PRO A 269 -30.67 -18.94 16.44
N MET A 270 -29.33 -18.97 16.41
CA MET A 270 -28.58 -19.23 15.18
C MET A 270 -29.01 -20.61 14.61
N PRO A 271 -29.26 -20.73 13.29
CA PRO A 271 -29.69 -21.98 12.67
C PRO A 271 -28.65 -23.07 12.93
N GLY A 272 -29.14 -24.25 13.31
CA GLY A 272 -28.31 -25.37 13.73
C GLY A 272 -27.24 -25.73 12.69
N GLY A 273 -26.00 -25.89 13.15
CA GLY A 273 -24.88 -26.37 12.33
C GLY A 273 -24.01 -25.27 11.68
N MET A 274 -24.31 -23.98 11.85
CA MET A 274 -23.43 -22.89 11.40
C MET A 274 -22.50 -22.41 12.52
N THR A 275 -21.20 -22.36 12.25
CA THR A 275 -20.26 -21.67 13.13
C THR A 275 -20.37 -20.15 12.93
N MET A 276 -19.96 -19.37 13.94
CA MET A 276 -19.83 -17.90 13.81
C MET A 276 -18.93 -17.48 12.63
N ALA A 277 -17.92 -18.29 12.30
CA ALA A 277 -17.05 -18.05 11.15
C ALA A 277 -17.78 -18.27 9.81
N ASP A 278 -18.58 -19.34 9.71
CA ASP A 278 -19.37 -19.63 8.51
C ASP A 278 -20.39 -18.52 8.21
N TYR A 279 -21.03 -18.00 9.25
CA TYR A 279 -21.99 -16.91 9.13
C TYR A 279 -21.33 -15.59 8.70
N ALA A 280 -20.18 -15.25 9.28
CA ALA A 280 -19.43 -14.05 8.90
C ALA A 280 -18.95 -14.11 7.44
N HIS A 281 -18.38 -15.23 7.00
CA HIS A 281 -17.84 -15.36 5.64
C HIS A 281 -18.92 -15.53 4.56
N ARG A 282 -19.98 -16.31 4.80
CA ARG A 282 -21.06 -16.51 3.81
C ARG A 282 -21.93 -15.26 3.64
N GLY A 283 -22.09 -14.46 4.69
CA GLY A 283 -22.87 -13.23 4.62
C GLY A 283 -22.14 -12.07 3.93
N ALA A 284 -20.85 -11.90 4.18
CA ALA A 284 -20.13 -10.69 3.78
C ALA A 284 -19.98 -10.52 2.25
N TYR A 285 -19.58 -11.57 1.51
CA TYR A 285 -19.28 -11.43 0.08
C TYR A 285 -20.51 -11.09 -0.78
N PRO A 286 -21.67 -11.76 -0.63
CA PRO A 286 -22.87 -11.39 -1.38
C PRO A 286 -23.39 -9.99 -1.03
N LEU A 287 -23.30 -9.57 0.23
CA LEU A 287 -23.71 -8.22 0.68
C LEU A 287 -22.85 -7.12 0.07
N ILE A 288 -21.54 -7.35 -0.09
CA ILE A 288 -20.66 -6.41 -0.80
C ILE A 288 -21.05 -6.33 -2.28
N ALA A 289 -21.31 -7.47 -2.93
CA ALA A 289 -21.71 -7.51 -4.33
C ALA A 289 -23.04 -6.78 -4.57
N THR A 290 -24.04 -6.99 -3.71
CA THR A 290 -25.33 -6.30 -3.82
C THR A 290 -25.20 -4.80 -3.52
N ALA A 291 -24.36 -4.39 -2.56
CA ALA A 291 -24.07 -2.98 -2.31
C ALA A 291 -23.37 -2.30 -3.50
N LEU A 292 -22.44 -2.99 -4.19
CA LEU A 292 -21.78 -2.47 -5.38
C LEU A 292 -22.75 -2.36 -6.58
N LEU A 293 -23.59 -3.37 -6.80
CA LEU A 293 -24.65 -3.33 -7.82
C LEU A 293 -25.67 -2.23 -7.53
N ALA A 294 -26.02 -2.03 -6.26
CA ALA A 294 -26.86 -0.94 -5.80
C ALA A 294 -26.24 0.44 -6.10
N ALA A 295 -24.97 0.63 -5.77
CA ALA A 295 -24.24 1.86 -6.06
C ALA A 295 -24.15 2.12 -7.57
N LEU A 296 -23.91 1.07 -8.38
CA LEU A 296 -23.92 1.16 -9.84
C LEU A 296 -25.31 1.56 -10.36
N PHE A 297 -26.37 0.94 -9.85
CA PHE A 297 -27.76 1.26 -10.21
C PHE A 297 -28.07 2.72 -9.90
N VAL A 298 -27.71 3.23 -8.72
CA VAL A 298 -27.89 4.63 -8.34
C VAL A 298 -27.11 5.55 -9.28
N LEU A 299 -25.85 5.24 -9.58
CA LEU A 299 -25.01 6.06 -10.46
C LEU A 299 -25.55 6.12 -11.90
N VAL A 300 -26.15 5.03 -12.39
CA VAL A 300 -26.72 4.95 -13.73
C VAL A 300 -28.09 5.64 -13.82
N THR A 301 -28.96 5.47 -12.81
CA THR A 301 -30.37 5.90 -12.85
C THR A 301 -30.63 7.29 -12.27
N LEU A 302 -29.75 7.80 -11.39
CA LEU A 302 -29.85 9.11 -10.74
C LEU A 302 -28.74 10.06 -11.19
N ARG A 303 -28.52 10.13 -12.51
CA ARG A 303 -27.58 11.10 -13.09
C ARG A 303 -28.09 12.53 -12.83
N PRO A 304 -27.21 13.48 -12.44
CA PRO A 304 -27.59 14.88 -12.29
C PRO A 304 -28.25 15.41 -13.58
N GLY A 305 -29.46 15.98 -13.49
CA GLY A 305 -30.23 16.50 -14.63
C GLY A 305 -31.36 15.61 -15.14
N SER A 306 -31.36 14.31 -14.82
CA SER A 306 -32.40 13.37 -15.25
C SER A 306 -33.80 13.70 -14.69
N GLU A 307 -34.86 13.33 -15.41
CA GLU A 307 -36.24 13.46 -14.92
C GLU A 307 -36.49 12.64 -13.64
N THR A 308 -35.83 11.48 -13.51
CA THR A 308 -35.85 10.65 -12.30
C THR A 308 -35.26 11.35 -11.08
N ALA A 309 -34.22 12.18 -11.25
CA ALA A 309 -33.62 12.95 -10.15
C ALA A 309 -34.50 14.11 -9.66
N ARG A 310 -35.46 14.58 -10.49
CA ARG A 310 -36.37 15.68 -10.13
C ARG A 310 -37.58 15.22 -9.31
N MET A 311 -37.89 13.92 -9.30
CA MET A 311 -39.00 13.38 -8.53
C MET A 311 -38.67 13.21 -7.05
N GLY A 312 -39.43 13.91 -6.19
CA GLY A 312 -39.29 13.82 -4.74
C GLY A 312 -39.44 12.41 -4.18
N THR A 313 -40.31 11.58 -4.76
CA THR A 313 -40.53 10.19 -4.33
C THR A 313 -39.28 9.33 -4.54
N ILE A 314 -38.64 9.42 -5.71
CA ILE A 314 -37.40 8.67 -6.01
C ILE A 314 -36.29 9.13 -5.06
N ARG A 315 -36.14 10.44 -4.83
CA ARG A 315 -35.15 10.98 -3.86
C ARG A 315 -35.39 10.42 -2.45
N ARG A 316 -36.65 10.34 -1.98
CA ARG A 316 -36.98 9.73 -0.67
C ARG A 316 -36.67 8.24 -0.62
N LEU A 317 -37.01 7.47 -1.65
CA LEU A 317 -36.72 6.03 -1.72
C LEU A 317 -35.20 5.76 -1.73
N VAL A 318 -34.43 6.59 -2.41
CA VAL A 318 -32.96 6.51 -2.40
C VAL A 318 -32.40 6.87 -1.03
N MET A 319 -32.90 7.92 -0.38
CA MET A 319 -32.47 8.29 0.98
C MET A 319 -32.79 7.19 1.99
N LEU A 320 -33.99 6.58 1.91
CA LEU A 320 -34.36 5.43 2.73
C LEU A 320 -33.38 4.28 2.49
N TRP A 321 -33.09 3.97 1.23
CA TRP A 321 -32.18 2.88 0.88
C TRP A 321 -30.75 3.12 1.38
N ILE A 322 -30.23 4.34 1.27
CA ILE A 322 -28.91 4.69 1.82
C ILE A 322 -28.93 4.55 3.35
N GLY A 323 -29.99 5.00 4.01
CA GLY A 323 -30.18 4.80 5.45
C GLY A 323 -30.15 3.33 5.86
N GLN A 324 -30.81 2.46 5.08
CA GLN A 324 -30.76 1.01 5.26
C GLN A 324 -29.36 0.42 5.04
N ASN A 325 -28.57 0.95 4.11
CA ASN A 325 -27.19 0.52 3.92
C ASN A 325 -26.28 0.98 5.06
N VAL A 326 -26.48 2.18 5.61
CA VAL A 326 -25.75 2.63 6.81
C VAL A 326 -26.04 1.70 7.99
N PHE A 327 -27.30 1.29 8.18
CA PHE A 327 -27.68 0.30 9.19
C PHE A 327 -27.00 -1.05 8.94
N LEU A 328 -26.99 -1.53 7.69
CA LEU A 328 -26.32 -2.78 7.31
C LEU A 328 -24.81 -2.74 7.60
N VAL A 329 -24.14 -1.61 7.31
CA VAL A 329 -22.72 -1.43 7.66
C VAL A 329 -22.53 -1.49 9.18
N ALA A 330 -23.40 -0.85 9.96
CA ALA A 330 -23.34 -0.92 11.43
C ALA A 330 -23.54 -2.36 11.96
N SER A 331 -24.50 -3.10 11.41
CA SER A 331 -24.72 -4.53 11.69
C SER A 331 -23.47 -5.37 11.38
N SER A 332 -22.83 -5.12 10.23
CA SER A 332 -21.58 -5.79 9.85
C SER A 332 -20.41 -5.47 10.79
N MET A 333 -20.34 -4.22 11.28
CA MET A 333 -19.35 -3.83 12.29
C MET A 333 -19.59 -4.56 13.61
N LEU A 334 -20.85 -4.65 14.08
CA LEU A 334 -21.20 -5.39 15.29
C LEU A 334 -20.83 -6.88 15.16
N ARG A 335 -21.19 -7.52 14.05
CA ARG A 335 -20.80 -8.91 13.76
C ARG A 335 -19.28 -9.11 13.77
N THR A 336 -18.53 -8.14 13.26
CA THR A 336 -17.07 -8.18 13.30
C THR A 336 -16.56 -8.03 14.73
N ALA A 337 -17.21 -7.23 15.58
CA ALA A 337 -16.90 -7.11 17.00
C ALA A 337 -17.16 -8.42 17.75
N ASP A 338 -18.32 -9.04 17.56
CA ASP A 338 -18.64 -10.36 18.15
C ASP A 338 -17.63 -11.43 17.71
N TYR A 339 -17.24 -11.39 16.43
CA TYR A 339 -16.22 -12.27 15.88
C TYR A 339 -14.82 -12.03 16.48
N ILE A 340 -14.47 -10.77 16.81
CA ILE A 340 -13.23 -10.43 17.51
C ILE A 340 -13.25 -11.00 18.93
N GLU A 341 -14.38 -10.91 19.64
CA GLU A 341 -14.52 -11.50 20.97
C GLU A 341 -14.32 -13.02 20.93
N ALA A 342 -14.87 -13.69 19.90
CA ALA A 342 -14.78 -15.13 19.74
C ALA A 342 -13.45 -15.66 19.15
N TYR A 343 -12.69 -14.85 18.40
CA TYR A 343 -11.50 -15.32 17.66
C TYR A 343 -10.27 -14.40 17.77
N SER A 344 -10.23 -13.48 18.73
CA SER A 344 -9.18 -12.46 18.96
C SER A 344 -9.15 -11.30 17.95
N LEU A 345 -8.34 -10.27 18.18
CA LEU A 345 -8.18 -9.13 17.28
C LEU A 345 -7.00 -9.34 16.33
N THR A 346 -7.18 -9.01 15.05
CA THR A 346 -6.12 -9.05 14.04
C THR A 346 -5.97 -7.74 13.29
N ARG A 347 -4.81 -7.51 12.64
CA ARG A 347 -4.57 -6.33 11.79
C ARG A 347 -5.65 -6.16 10.72
N LEU A 348 -6.07 -7.26 10.09
CA LEU A 348 -7.10 -7.24 9.04
C LEU A 348 -8.49 -6.92 9.58
N ARG A 349 -8.84 -7.40 10.79
CA ARG A 349 -10.13 -7.06 11.42
C ARG A 349 -10.20 -5.58 11.81
N ILE A 350 -9.11 -5.00 12.33
CA ILE A 350 -9.01 -3.56 12.58
C ILE A 350 -9.16 -2.79 11.26
N ALA A 351 -8.41 -3.17 10.22
CA ALA A 351 -8.50 -2.53 8.90
C ALA A 351 -9.92 -2.62 8.30
N ALA A 352 -10.61 -3.76 8.48
CA ALA A 352 -11.99 -3.94 8.04
C ALA A 352 -12.97 -3.03 8.77
N LEU A 353 -12.87 -2.90 10.10
CA LEU A 353 -13.70 -1.98 10.90
C LEU A 353 -13.48 -0.52 10.49
N VAL A 354 -12.22 -0.12 10.32
CA VAL A 354 -11.83 1.21 9.87
C VAL A 354 -12.35 1.50 8.45
N TRP A 355 -12.25 0.52 7.54
CA TRP A 355 -12.79 0.62 6.20
C TRP A 355 -14.32 0.73 6.20
N MET A 356 -15.03 -0.08 7.00
CA MET A 356 -16.49 0.01 7.14
C MET A 356 -16.92 1.37 7.67
N ALA A 357 -16.19 1.95 8.63
CA ALA A 357 -16.46 3.31 9.11
C ALA A 357 -16.29 4.35 7.99
N LEU A 358 -15.28 4.21 7.13
CA LEU A 358 -15.08 5.08 5.97
C LEU A 358 -16.22 4.92 4.94
N VAL A 359 -16.69 3.69 4.70
CA VAL A 359 -17.86 3.43 3.84
C VAL A 359 -19.12 4.08 4.41
N GLY A 360 -19.38 3.90 5.71
CA GLY A 360 -20.50 4.54 6.40
C GLY A 360 -20.45 6.07 6.28
N PHE A 361 -19.27 6.67 6.45
CA PHE A 361 -19.06 8.10 6.21
C PHE A 361 -19.35 8.50 4.75
N GLY A 362 -18.89 7.71 3.77
CA GLY A 362 -19.15 7.95 2.35
C GLY A 362 -20.65 7.92 2.01
N LEU A 363 -21.39 6.95 2.57
CA LEU A 363 -22.85 6.86 2.43
C LEU A 363 -23.55 8.06 3.08
N ALA A 364 -23.13 8.47 4.28
CA ALA A 364 -23.65 9.67 4.93
C ALA A 364 -23.36 10.94 4.13
N ALA A 365 -22.17 11.05 3.53
CA ALA A 365 -21.80 12.15 2.64
C ALA A 365 -22.64 12.17 1.35
N ILE A 366 -23.02 10.99 0.82
CA ILE A 366 -23.99 10.90 -0.29
C ILE A 366 -25.34 11.45 0.14
N CYS A 367 -25.89 11.01 1.28
CA CYS A 367 -27.15 11.57 1.81
C CYS A 367 -27.07 13.08 1.97
N TRP A 368 -25.99 13.58 2.56
CA TRP A 368 -25.78 15.02 2.73
C TRP A 368 -25.71 15.76 1.39
N ARG A 369 -25.00 15.19 0.41
CA ARG A 369 -24.94 15.72 -0.96
C ARG A 369 -26.34 15.83 -1.55
N LEU A 370 -27.16 14.78 -1.43
CA LEU A 370 -28.52 14.80 -1.93
C LEU A 370 -29.33 15.87 -1.22
N LEU A 371 -29.30 15.96 0.11
CA LEU A 371 -30.07 16.94 0.89
C LEU A 371 -29.67 18.40 0.62
N ARG A 372 -28.38 18.68 0.45
CA ARG A 372 -27.83 20.03 0.26
C ARG A 372 -27.50 20.37 -1.20
N GLU A 373 -27.88 19.52 -2.14
CA GLU A 373 -27.71 19.70 -3.59
C GLU A 373 -26.26 20.05 -3.97
N ARG A 374 -25.29 19.39 -3.32
CA ARG A 374 -23.86 19.60 -3.57
C ARG A 374 -23.42 18.90 -4.87
N SER A 375 -22.37 19.44 -5.51
CA SER A 375 -21.78 18.87 -6.72
C SER A 375 -21.17 17.49 -6.49
N ALA A 376 -20.94 16.71 -7.57
CA ALA A 376 -20.21 15.45 -7.44
C ALA A 376 -18.75 15.68 -7.06
N SER A 377 -18.14 16.79 -7.52
CA SER A 377 -16.80 17.21 -7.10
C SER A 377 -16.67 17.40 -5.59
N TRP A 378 -17.68 17.99 -4.93
CA TRP A 378 -17.69 18.14 -3.48
C TRP A 378 -17.62 16.79 -2.76
N LEU A 379 -18.42 15.82 -3.21
CA LEU A 379 -18.45 14.48 -2.64
C LEU A 379 -17.11 13.76 -2.81
N ILE A 380 -16.51 13.84 -4.00
CA ILE A 380 -15.18 13.27 -4.28
C ILE A 380 -14.14 13.88 -3.35
N ASN A 381 -14.11 15.21 -3.21
CA ASN A 381 -13.14 15.91 -2.38
C ASN A 381 -13.31 15.58 -0.88
N VAL A 382 -14.54 15.49 -0.38
CA VAL A 382 -14.81 15.11 1.02
C VAL A 382 -14.40 13.67 1.31
N ASN A 383 -14.69 12.73 0.41
CA ASN A 383 -14.26 11.34 0.58
C ASN A 383 -12.73 11.21 0.50
N LEU A 384 -12.07 11.92 -0.42
CA LEU A 384 -10.62 11.95 -0.50
C LEU A 384 -9.97 12.59 0.73
N ALA A 385 -10.58 13.64 1.29
CA ALA A 385 -10.11 14.25 2.53
C ALA A 385 -10.25 13.29 3.72
N ALA A 386 -11.40 12.62 3.86
CA ALA A 386 -11.62 11.64 4.92
C ALA A 386 -10.67 10.44 4.80
N ALA A 387 -10.53 9.87 3.59
CA ALA A 387 -9.59 8.78 3.34
C ALA A 387 -8.13 9.22 3.55
N GLY A 388 -7.75 10.39 3.05
CA GLY A 388 -6.41 10.94 3.22
C GLY A 388 -6.06 11.18 4.69
N LEU A 389 -6.97 11.75 5.47
CA LEU A 389 -6.81 11.95 6.91
C LEU A 389 -6.64 10.60 7.63
N LEU A 390 -7.54 9.65 7.35
CA LEU A 390 -7.51 8.33 7.96
C LEU A 390 -6.20 7.59 7.65
N LEU A 391 -5.80 7.54 6.38
CA LEU A 391 -4.55 6.89 5.97
C LEU A 391 -3.32 7.59 6.55
N THR A 392 -3.37 8.92 6.73
CA THR A 392 -2.31 9.67 7.42
C THR A 392 -2.19 9.25 8.88
N VAL A 393 -3.31 9.11 9.60
CA VAL A 393 -3.31 8.62 10.99
C VAL A 393 -2.74 7.19 11.05
N ILE A 394 -3.14 6.31 10.14
CA ILE A 394 -2.66 4.92 10.10
C ILE A 394 -1.14 4.85 9.85
N CYS A 395 -0.52 5.84 9.21
CA CYS A 395 0.93 5.87 9.05
C CYS A 395 1.70 6.02 10.38
N PHE A 396 1.06 6.48 11.45
CA PHE A 396 1.66 6.69 12.76
C PHE A 396 1.12 5.72 13.83
N VAL A 397 0.11 4.91 13.49
CA VAL A 397 -0.52 3.96 14.43
C VAL A 397 -0.15 2.55 14.04
N ASP A 398 0.54 1.84 14.93
CA ASP A 398 0.84 0.43 14.75
C ASP A 398 -0.40 -0.44 15.06
N LEU A 399 -1.13 -0.83 14.02
CA LEU A 399 -2.30 -1.70 14.14
C LEU A 399 -1.96 -3.08 14.74
N GLY A 400 -0.73 -3.56 14.59
CA GLY A 400 -0.25 -4.79 15.21
C GLY A 400 -0.11 -4.64 16.72
N ALA A 401 0.40 -3.50 17.19
CA ALA A 401 0.53 -3.22 18.61
C ALA A 401 -0.84 -3.09 19.27
N VAL A 402 -1.79 -2.40 18.61
CA VAL A 402 -3.19 -2.31 19.04
C VAL A 402 -3.82 -3.70 19.16
N ALA A 403 -3.61 -4.57 18.16
CA ALA A 403 -4.11 -5.95 18.18
C ALA A 403 -3.49 -6.76 19.34
N ALA A 404 -2.18 -6.69 19.51
CA ALA A 404 -1.47 -7.39 20.57
C ALA A 404 -1.91 -6.93 21.97
N GLU A 405 -2.03 -5.63 22.20
CA GLU A 405 -2.48 -5.06 23.48
C GLU A 405 -3.92 -5.44 23.81
N TRP A 406 -4.82 -5.46 22.82
CA TRP A 406 -6.18 -5.94 23.02
C TRP A 406 -6.19 -7.44 23.36
N ASN A 407 -5.47 -8.27 22.60
CA ASN A 407 -5.44 -9.72 22.78
C ASN A 407 -4.89 -10.11 24.15
N VAL A 408 -3.79 -9.50 24.58
CA VAL A 408 -3.16 -9.75 25.88
C VAL A 408 -4.10 -9.38 27.04
N ARG A 409 -4.89 -8.30 26.91
CA ARG A 409 -5.82 -7.86 27.95
C ARG A 409 -7.06 -8.75 28.06
N HIS A 410 -7.54 -9.28 26.94
CA HIS A 410 -8.80 -10.03 26.85
C HIS A 410 -8.60 -11.56 26.85
N ALA A 411 -7.37 -12.05 26.87
CA ALA A 411 -7.07 -13.47 26.86
C ALA A 411 -7.68 -14.24 28.04
N ARG A 412 -8.08 -15.49 27.78
CA ARG A 412 -8.62 -16.39 28.81
C ARG A 412 -7.64 -16.62 29.95
N GLU A 413 -6.35 -16.72 29.65
CA GLU A 413 -5.27 -16.98 30.62
C GLU A 413 -5.11 -15.87 31.67
N VAL A 414 -5.68 -14.68 31.44
CA VAL A 414 -5.69 -13.57 32.39
C VAL A 414 -7.08 -13.30 33.00
N GLY A 415 -8.00 -14.24 32.86
CA GLY A 415 -9.39 -14.12 33.32
C GLY A 415 -10.27 -13.27 32.41
N GLY A 416 -9.83 -12.98 31.18
CA GLY A 416 -10.63 -12.28 30.18
C GLY A 416 -11.72 -13.16 29.57
N ARG A 417 -12.69 -12.51 28.90
CA ARG A 417 -13.80 -13.18 28.20
C ARG A 417 -13.41 -13.75 26.82
N GLY A 418 -12.21 -13.46 26.34
CA GLY A 418 -11.74 -13.91 25.03
C GLY A 418 -11.24 -15.35 25.03
N VAL A 419 -10.67 -15.74 23.89
CA VAL A 419 -10.06 -17.07 23.69
C VAL A 419 -8.68 -17.22 24.33
N ALA A 420 -8.14 -18.43 24.27
CA ALA A 420 -6.76 -18.71 24.61
C ALA A 420 -5.80 -17.84 23.78
N LEU A 421 -4.78 -17.26 24.42
CA LEU A 421 -3.85 -16.37 23.74
C LEU A 421 -3.01 -17.12 22.70
N ASP A 422 -3.12 -16.68 21.44
CA ASP A 422 -2.29 -17.18 20.35
C ASP A 422 -0.92 -16.50 20.35
N LEU A 423 0.04 -17.18 20.97
CA LEU A 423 1.43 -16.74 21.02
C LEU A 423 2.16 -16.84 19.67
N CYS A 424 1.72 -17.70 18.76
CA CYS A 424 2.29 -17.79 17.42
C CYS A 424 1.92 -16.55 16.61
N TYR A 425 0.64 -16.14 16.65
CA TYR A 425 0.18 -14.89 16.04
C TYR A 425 0.90 -13.66 16.62
N LEU A 426 1.08 -13.59 17.95
CA LEU A 426 1.87 -12.52 18.56
C LEU A 426 3.34 -12.55 18.10
N GLY A 427 3.93 -13.73 17.91
CA GLY A 427 5.25 -13.89 17.33
C GLY A 427 5.34 -13.36 15.88
N GLU A 428 4.31 -13.56 15.07
CA GLU A 428 4.23 -13.04 13.69
C GLU A 428 4.03 -11.52 13.62
N LEU A 429 3.42 -10.92 14.65
CA LEU A 429 3.34 -9.46 14.77
C LEU A 429 4.72 -8.82 15.01
N GLY A 430 5.72 -9.59 15.42
CA GLY A 430 7.10 -9.13 15.55
C GLY A 430 7.25 -8.04 16.60
N ASN A 431 7.92 -6.95 16.23
CA ASN A 431 8.29 -5.84 17.10
C ASN A 431 7.07 -5.17 17.76
N SER A 432 5.89 -5.26 17.13
CA SER A 432 4.63 -4.71 17.64
C SER A 432 4.12 -5.42 18.90
N ALA A 433 4.44 -6.70 19.09
CA ALA A 433 3.97 -7.49 20.23
C ALA A 433 4.92 -7.48 21.43
N LEU A 434 6.13 -6.93 21.30
CA LEU A 434 7.17 -6.97 22.33
C LEU A 434 6.71 -6.36 23.66
N LEU A 435 6.21 -5.13 23.64
CA LEU A 435 5.76 -4.43 24.86
C LEU A 435 4.49 -5.06 25.46
N PRO A 436 3.45 -5.43 24.67
CA PRO A 436 2.31 -6.19 25.19
C PRO A 436 2.68 -7.53 25.85
N LEU A 437 3.64 -8.29 25.29
CA LEU A 437 4.09 -9.54 25.90
C LEU A 437 4.88 -9.30 27.19
N LEU A 438 5.68 -8.24 27.23
CA LEU A 438 6.43 -7.86 28.42
C LEU A 438 5.51 -7.39 29.56
N SER A 439 4.46 -6.62 29.24
CA SER A 439 3.44 -6.24 30.23
C SER A 439 2.63 -7.45 30.71
N LEU A 440 2.34 -8.41 29.81
CA LEU A 440 1.72 -9.67 30.18
C LEU A 440 2.58 -10.45 31.17
N GLU A 441 3.85 -10.68 30.87
CA GLU A 441 4.77 -11.48 31.70
C GLU A 441 4.80 -11.01 33.17
N ARG A 442 4.73 -9.70 33.39
CA ARG A 442 4.75 -9.07 34.73
C ARG A 442 3.42 -9.14 35.47
N ARG A 443 2.34 -9.58 34.82
CA ARG A 443 1.02 -9.63 35.44
C ARG A 443 1.00 -10.68 36.57
N PRO A 444 0.53 -10.32 37.78
CA PRO A 444 0.38 -11.28 38.87
C PRO A 444 -0.72 -12.31 38.52
N GLY A 445 -0.60 -13.52 39.06
CA GLY A 445 -1.61 -14.58 38.91
C GLY A 445 -1.52 -15.41 37.62
N LEU A 446 -0.55 -15.16 36.73
CA LEU A 446 -0.29 -16.03 35.58
C LEU A 446 0.25 -17.39 36.01
N GLN A 447 -0.25 -18.45 35.37
CA GLN A 447 0.27 -19.80 35.55
C GLN A 447 1.76 -19.86 35.16
N PRO A 448 2.63 -20.52 35.94
CA PRO A 448 4.08 -20.53 35.70
C PRO A 448 4.47 -21.04 34.32
N GLU A 449 3.86 -22.11 33.82
CA GLU A 449 4.16 -22.66 32.49
C GLU A 449 3.78 -21.70 31.35
N PHE A 450 2.66 -21.00 31.50
CA PHE A 450 2.22 -20.02 30.51
C PHE A 450 3.10 -18.77 30.54
N ARG A 451 3.51 -18.31 31.74
CA ARG A 451 4.50 -17.23 31.89
C ARG A 451 5.81 -17.59 31.19
N GLU A 452 6.30 -18.81 31.36
CA GLU A 452 7.53 -19.29 30.70
C GLU A 452 7.41 -19.26 29.16
N ARG A 453 6.25 -19.67 28.62
CA ARG A 453 5.97 -19.58 27.17
C ARG A 453 5.96 -18.14 26.66
N VAL A 454 5.30 -17.22 27.39
CA VAL A 454 5.26 -15.79 27.08
C VAL A 454 6.68 -15.20 27.08
N GLN A 455 7.46 -15.50 28.12
CA GLN A 455 8.85 -15.07 28.26
C GLN A 455 9.72 -15.57 27.09
N ALA A 456 9.57 -16.83 26.69
CA ALA A 456 10.32 -17.41 25.57
C ALA A 456 10.03 -16.68 24.24
N VAL A 457 8.75 -16.40 23.94
CA VAL A 457 8.38 -15.66 22.73
C VAL A 457 8.87 -14.21 22.80
N ARG A 458 8.70 -13.54 23.95
CA ARG A 458 9.19 -12.18 24.16
C ARG A 458 10.71 -12.07 23.95
N LEU A 459 11.50 -12.97 24.53
CA LEU A 459 12.97 -12.96 24.38
C LEU A 459 13.40 -13.14 22.92
N ARG A 460 12.71 -14.03 22.18
CA ARG A 460 12.93 -14.21 20.73
C ARG A 460 12.65 -12.90 19.97
N LEU A 461 11.56 -12.21 20.29
CA LEU A 461 11.21 -10.93 19.67
C LEU A 461 12.20 -9.81 20.03
N HIS A 462 12.67 -9.77 21.28
CA HIS A 462 13.67 -8.82 21.73
C HIS A 462 14.99 -8.99 20.95
N ALA A 463 15.52 -10.22 20.90
CA ALA A 463 16.75 -10.52 20.17
C ALA A 463 16.61 -10.24 18.66
N ARG A 464 15.44 -10.55 18.08
CA ARG A 464 15.14 -10.24 16.69
C ARG A 464 15.13 -8.72 16.43
N LEU A 465 14.48 -7.95 17.30
CA LEU A 465 14.45 -6.48 17.18
C LEU A 465 15.85 -5.89 17.29
N GLU A 466 16.67 -6.36 18.23
CA GLU A 466 18.06 -5.93 18.38
C GLU A 466 18.87 -6.18 17.11
N ALA A 467 18.77 -7.38 16.53
CA ALA A 467 19.44 -7.71 15.28
C ALA A 467 18.90 -6.92 14.08
N GLU A 468 17.59 -6.64 14.04
CA GLU A 468 16.97 -5.88 12.95
C GLU A 468 17.38 -4.40 12.96
N LEU A 469 17.55 -3.77 14.13
CA LEU A 469 17.82 -2.32 14.21
C LEU A 469 19.16 -1.90 13.59
N ASP A 470 20.15 -2.79 13.50
CA ASP A 470 21.44 -2.49 12.84
C ASP A 470 21.26 -2.13 11.36
N GLN A 471 20.36 -2.82 10.65
CA GLN A 471 20.13 -2.64 9.21
C GLN A 471 18.77 -2.01 8.87
N ARG A 472 17.78 -2.16 9.75
CA ARG A 472 16.37 -1.74 9.57
C ARG A 472 15.90 -0.79 10.67
N TRP A 473 16.78 0.11 11.10
CA TRP A 473 16.48 1.10 12.12
C TRP A 473 15.21 1.91 11.85
N THR A 474 14.34 2.07 12.84
CA THR A 474 13.19 2.99 12.83
C THR A 474 13.05 3.66 14.20
N TRP A 475 12.47 4.87 14.28
CA TRP A 475 12.25 5.50 15.59
C TRP A 475 11.31 4.69 16.48
N ALA A 476 10.24 4.11 15.93
CA ALA A 476 9.32 3.27 16.69
C ALA A 476 10.01 1.99 17.21
N GLY A 477 10.84 1.35 16.39
CA GLY A 477 11.59 0.16 16.79
C GLY A 477 12.61 0.46 17.89
N GLN A 478 13.38 1.54 17.73
CA GLN A 478 14.35 2.00 18.73
C GLN A 478 13.68 2.30 20.07
N GLY A 479 12.60 3.09 20.06
CA GLY A 479 11.86 3.45 21.27
C GLY A 479 11.27 2.24 22.00
N ARG A 480 10.78 1.23 21.25
CA ARG A 480 10.31 -0.03 21.83
C ARG A 480 11.42 -0.81 22.51
N LEU A 481 12.59 -0.87 21.90
CA LEU A 481 13.74 -1.58 22.47
C LEU A 481 14.24 -0.88 23.75
N GLU A 482 14.36 0.45 23.73
CA GLU A 482 14.74 1.23 24.90
C GLU A 482 13.74 1.05 26.05
N GLN A 483 12.45 1.11 25.75
CA GLN A 483 11.40 0.88 26.74
C GLN A 483 11.43 -0.58 27.27
N ALA A 484 11.65 -1.56 26.40
CA ALA A 484 11.76 -2.96 26.81
C ALA A 484 12.97 -3.18 27.73
N ARG A 485 14.12 -2.58 27.42
CA ARG A 485 15.33 -2.62 28.25
C ARG A 485 15.13 -1.97 29.60
N ALA A 486 14.48 -0.80 29.64
CA ALA A 486 14.16 -0.10 30.89
C ALA A 486 13.29 -0.97 31.80
N ILE A 487 12.22 -1.57 31.26
CA ILE A 487 11.33 -2.45 32.02
C ILE A 487 12.05 -3.74 32.45
N ALA A 488 12.91 -4.30 31.59
CA ALA A 488 13.64 -5.53 31.89
C ALA A 488 14.74 -5.34 32.94
N ALA A 489 15.34 -4.14 33.05
CA ALA A 489 16.35 -3.84 34.07
C ALA A 489 15.80 -3.97 35.50
N ASP A 490 14.50 -3.72 35.68
CA ASP A 490 13.82 -3.83 36.98
C ASP A 490 13.45 -5.27 37.38
N ALA A 491 13.84 -6.29 36.59
CA ALA A 491 13.45 -7.68 36.83
C ALA A 491 14.63 -8.63 36.65
N ALA A 492 14.85 -9.50 37.64
CA ALA A 492 15.76 -10.63 37.48
C ALA A 492 15.18 -11.61 36.44
N PRO A 493 15.94 -12.00 35.39
CA PRO A 493 15.43 -12.95 34.41
C PRO A 493 15.21 -14.31 35.07
N ALA A 494 13.97 -14.80 35.05
CA ALA A 494 13.68 -16.18 35.40
C ALA A 494 14.36 -17.11 34.36
N ALA A 495 15.09 -18.12 34.81
CA ALA A 495 15.74 -19.06 33.90
C ALA A 495 14.69 -19.87 33.13
N LEU A 496 14.77 -19.86 31.80
CA LEU A 496 13.94 -20.72 30.94
C LEU A 496 14.44 -22.17 31.03
N LYS A 497 13.53 -23.15 30.96
CA LYS A 497 13.93 -24.55 30.77
C LYS A 497 14.63 -24.72 29.42
N ALA A 498 15.73 -25.48 29.41
CA ALA A 498 16.49 -25.76 28.20
C ALA A 498 15.71 -26.67 27.23
N GLY A 499 15.89 -26.44 25.93
CA GLY A 499 15.31 -27.27 24.86
C GLY A 499 14.77 -26.45 23.68
N PRO A 500 14.59 -27.09 22.51
CA PRO A 500 13.98 -26.45 21.34
C PRO A 500 12.53 -26.08 21.65
N ARG A 501 12.09 -24.93 21.13
CA ARG A 501 10.72 -24.42 21.35
C ARG A 501 10.00 -24.08 20.05
N ASP A 502 8.70 -24.33 20.01
CA ASP A 502 7.83 -24.00 18.89
C ASP A 502 7.53 -22.48 18.78
N CYS A 503 6.60 -22.09 17.91
CA CYS A 503 6.16 -20.69 17.78
C CYS A 503 5.40 -20.19 19.02
N ALA A 504 4.74 -21.09 19.77
CA ALA A 504 3.96 -20.77 20.96
C ALA A 504 4.79 -20.80 22.26
N GLY A 505 6.11 -20.93 22.14
CA GLY A 505 7.04 -21.00 23.26
C GLY A 505 7.02 -22.33 24.02
N ARG A 506 6.35 -23.37 23.52
CA ARG A 506 6.30 -24.69 24.15
C ARG A 506 7.57 -25.47 23.81
N LEU A 507 8.04 -26.30 24.74
CA LEU A 507 9.14 -27.23 24.48
C LEU A 507 8.70 -28.28 23.47
N VAL A 508 9.49 -28.47 22.42
CA VAL A 508 9.27 -29.53 21.44
C VAL A 508 9.71 -30.85 22.09
N PRO A 509 8.82 -31.85 22.21
CA PRO A 509 9.19 -33.13 22.78
C PRO A 509 10.25 -33.82 21.90
N PRO A 510 11.19 -34.58 22.50
CA PRO A 510 12.12 -35.37 21.72
C PRO A 510 11.34 -36.33 20.80
N PRO A 511 11.83 -36.58 19.56
CA PRO A 511 11.17 -37.51 18.65
C PRO A 511 11.01 -38.86 19.35
N SER A 512 9.80 -39.43 19.31
CA SER A 512 9.55 -40.76 19.86
C SER A 512 10.51 -41.76 19.19
N PRO A 513 11.17 -42.64 19.95
CA PRO A 513 12.03 -43.65 19.34
C PRO A 513 11.23 -44.44 18.33
N VAL A 514 11.69 -44.44 17.08
CA VAL A 514 11.10 -45.27 16.03
C VAL A 514 11.24 -46.70 16.50
N SER A 515 10.11 -47.34 16.81
CA SER A 515 10.07 -48.78 17.06
C SER A 515 10.48 -49.45 15.76
N HIS A 516 11.73 -49.89 15.66
CA HIS A 516 12.14 -50.84 14.65
C HIS A 516 11.32 -52.11 14.92
N PHE A 517 10.23 -52.30 14.20
CA PHE A 517 9.65 -53.63 14.05
C PHE A 517 10.74 -54.49 13.42
N ALA A 518 11.27 -55.43 14.20
CA ALA A 518 12.06 -56.51 13.65
C ALA A 518 11.21 -57.17 12.55
N PRO A 519 11.75 -57.47 11.36
CA PRO A 519 10.99 -58.17 10.35
C PRO A 519 10.58 -59.52 10.93
N ASP A 520 9.27 -59.70 11.13
CA ASP A 520 8.71 -60.99 11.48
C ASP A 520 9.21 -62.02 10.47
N ALA A 521 9.83 -63.07 11.00
CA ALA A 521 10.26 -64.22 10.22
C ALA A 521 9.04 -64.79 9.49
N VAL A 522 8.98 -64.58 8.17
CA VAL A 522 8.00 -65.22 7.30
C VAL A 522 8.22 -66.73 7.41
N PRO A 523 7.24 -67.54 7.86
CA PRO A 523 7.36 -68.98 7.83
C PRO A 523 7.40 -69.43 6.37
N ALA A 524 8.38 -70.26 6.03
CA ALA A 524 8.52 -70.85 4.70
C ALA A 524 7.25 -71.63 4.34
N LEU A 525 6.58 -71.23 3.26
CA LEU A 525 5.52 -72.01 2.63
C LEU A 525 6.13 -73.25 1.99
N THR A 526 5.99 -74.40 2.67
CA THR A 526 6.19 -75.71 2.06
C THR A 526 5.07 -75.97 1.07
N ALA A 527 5.45 -76.13 -0.20
CA ALA A 527 4.58 -76.64 -1.24
C ALA A 527 4.29 -78.13 -0.97
N GLU A 528 3.05 -78.46 -0.63
CA GLU A 528 2.54 -79.84 -0.75
C GLU A 528 1.57 -79.95 -1.92
N THR A 529 1.73 -81.08 -2.60
CA THR A 529 1.20 -81.51 -3.88
C THR A 529 -0.23 -82.05 -3.82
N GLY A 530 -1.05 -81.70 -4.82
CA GLY A 530 -1.88 -82.65 -5.58
C GLY A 530 -3.26 -83.05 -5.03
N LYS A 531 -4.33 -82.54 -5.64
CA LYS A 531 -5.18 -83.26 -6.62
C LYS A 531 -6.29 -82.34 -7.13
#